data_AF-A0A3D2R3X2-F1
#
_entry.id   AF-A0A3D2R3X2-F1
#
_cell.length_a   1.000
_cell.length_b   1.000
_cell.length_c   1.000
_cell.angle_alpha   90.00
_cell.angle_beta   90.00
_cell.angle_gamma   90.00
#
_symmetry.space_group_name_H-M   'P 1'
#
loop_
_entity.id
_entity.type
_entity.pdbx_description
1 polymer ?
#
loop_
_entity_poly.entity_id
_entity_poly.type
_entity_poly.pdbx_seq_one_letter_code
_entity_poly.pdbx_strand_id
1 'polypeptide(L)'
;DINQCPPGGEDGAKKLAELMGVEYKPLNEEHGISKPKSIAFIDEDTCIGCTLCIQACPVDAILGAAKQMHTIIEKECTGCELCLPPCPVDCIEMLPIQESTENWKWKYPIYSLKETSKRATH
;
A
#
# COMPACT_ATOMS: atom_id res chain seq x y z
N ASP A 1 -4.50 -1.40 -16.40
CA ASP A 1 -4.32 -2.79 -15.92
C ASP A 1 -4.45 -2.79 -14.39
N ILE A 2 -4.85 -3.89 -13.76
CA ILE A 2 -5.25 -3.91 -12.33
C ILE A 2 -4.10 -4.25 -11.36
N ASN A 3 -2.99 -4.74 -11.88
CA ASN A 3 -1.85 -5.31 -11.16
C ASN A 3 -0.69 -4.31 -10.97
N GLN A 4 -0.96 -3.01 -11.01
CA GLN A 4 0.05 -1.94 -11.12
C GLN A 4 0.41 -1.27 -9.78
N CYS A 5 -0.17 -1.72 -8.67
CA CYS A 5 0.03 -1.14 -7.34
C CYS A 5 0.79 -2.12 -6.43
N PRO A 6 2.14 -2.05 -6.39
CA PRO A 6 2.93 -2.90 -5.50
C PRO A 6 2.58 -2.77 -4.01
N PRO A 7 2.30 -1.58 -3.45
CA PRO A 7 1.85 -1.44 -2.05
C PRO A 7 0.55 -2.19 -1.74
N GLY A 8 -0.30 -2.40 -2.75
CA GLY A 8 -1.55 -3.16 -2.62
C GLY A 8 -1.35 -4.67 -2.49
N GLY A 9 -0.18 -5.19 -2.86
CA GLY A 9 0.15 -6.61 -2.81
C GLY A 9 -0.69 -7.48 -3.75
N GLU A 10 -0.40 -8.78 -3.78
CA GLU A 10 -1.18 -9.73 -4.59
C GLU A 10 -2.63 -9.83 -4.13
N ASP A 11 -2.88 -9.76 -2.82
CA ASP A 11 -4.22 -9.83 -2.26
C ASP A 11 -5.09 -8.69 -2.78
N GLY A 12 -4.52 -7.49 -2.96
CA GLY A 12 -5.19 -6.35 -3.58
C GLY A 12 -5.54 -6.63 -5.04
N ALA A 13 -4.57 -7.11 -5.83
CA ALA A 13 -4.79 -7.44 -7.25
C ALA A 13 -5.86 -8.53 -7.45
N LYS A 14 -5.88 -9.57 -6.60
CA LYS A 14 -6.89 -10.64 -6.63
C LYS A 14 -8.29 -10.11 -6.34
N LYS A 15 -8.44 -9.28 -5.30
CA LYS A 15 -9.73 -8.65 -4.95
C LYS A 15 -10.23 -7.72 -6.05
N LEU A 16 -9.33 -6.96 -6.68
CA LEU A 16 -9.69 -6.10 -7.81
C LEU A 16 -10.16 -6.92 -9.01
N ALA A 17 -9.48 -8.02 -9.33
CA ALA A 17 -9.88 -8.93 -10.41
C ALA A 17 -11.29 -9.49 -10.20
N GLU A 18 -11.58 -9.95 -8.98
CA GLU A 18 -12.90 -10.46 -8.58
C GLU A 18 -13.99 -9.38 -8.69
N LEU A 19 -13.74 -8.18 -8.15
CA LEU A 19 -14.71 -7.07 -8.18
C LEU A 19 -14.98 -6.55 -9.60
N MET A 20 -13.96 -6.52 -10.45
CA MET A 20 -14.06 -6.02 -11.82
C MET A 20 -14.50 -7.10 -12.83
N GLY A 21 -14.59 -8.37 -12.41
CA GLY A 21 -14.92 -9.50 -13.29
C GLY A 21 -13.87 -9.75 -14.37
N VAL A 22 -12.60 -9.45 -14.08
CA VAL A 22 -11.48 -9.63 -15.02
C VAL A 22 -10.55 -10.76 -14.55
N GLU A 23 -9.77 -11.32 -15.46
CA GLU A 23 -8.79 -12.34 -15.09
C GLU A 23 -7.69 -11.76 -14.19
N TYR A 24 -7.31 -12.54 -13.17
CA TYR A 24 -6.20 -12.20 -12.29
C TYR A 24 -4.89 -12.14 -13.07
N LYS A 25 -4.09 -11.11 -12.77
CA LYS A 25 -2.71 -10.98 -13.25
C LYS A 25 -1.76 -10.80 -12.05
N PRO A 26 -0.57 -11.42 -12.06
CA PRO A 26 0.45 -11.17 -11.05
C PRO A 26 0.89 -9.71 -11.06
N LEU A 27 1.41 -9.21 -9.93
CA LEU A 27 1.86 -7.82 -9.83
C LEU A 27 2.89 -7.47 -10.93
N ASN A 28 2.75 -6.29 -11.51
CA ASN A 28 3.72 -5.77 -12.47
C ASN A 28 4.95 -5.24 -11.72
N GLU A 29 6.04 -6.00 -11.75
CA GLU A 29 7.31 -5.67 -11.09
C GLU A 29 7.99 -4.41 -11.67
N GLU A 30 7.61 -3.98 -12.88
CA GLU A 30 8.10 -2.72 -13.46
C GLU A 30 7.70 -1.49 -12.64
N HIS A 31 6.59 -1.59 -11.89
CA HIS A 31 6.11 -0.51 -11.02
C HIS A 31 6.58 -0.64 -9.57
N GLY A 32 7.38 -1.67 -9.25
CA GLY A 32 7.99 -1.88 -7.94
C GLY A 32 7.64 -3.23 -7.31
N ILE A 33 8.18 -3.45 -6.11
CA ILE A 33 7.98 -4.67 -5.31
C ILE A 33 7.04 -4.43 -4.13
N SER A 34 6.32 -5.49 -3.73
CA SER A 34 5.47 -5.44 -2.53
C SER A 34 6.34 -5.30 -1.28
N LYS A 35 6.06 -4.29 -0.45
CA LYS A 35 6.71 -4.04 0.84
C LYS A 35 5.70 -4.23 1.99
N PRO A 36 6.16 -4.37 3.25
CA PRO A 36 5.27 -4.32 4.40
C PRO A 36 4.45 -3.02 4.42
N LYS A 37 3.22 -3.11 4.96
CA LYS A 37 2.39 -1.92 5.13
C LYS A 37 3.11 -0.89 5.99
N SER A 38 3.22 0.31 5.46
CA SER A 38 3.98 1.39 6.07
C SER A 38 3.19 2.70 5.93
N ILE A 39 3.42 3.62 6.86
CA ILE A 39 2.81 4.95 6.88
C ILE A 39 3.93 5.97 6.63
N ALA A 40 3.63 7.02 5.88
CA ALA A 40 4.56 8.12 5.71
C ALA A 40 4.73 8.86 7.04
N PHE A 41 5.95 9.29 7.35
CA PHE A 41 6.29 10.14 8.47
C PHE A 41 7.02 11.36 7.91
N ILE A 42 6.62 12.56 8.33
CA ILE A 42 7.26 13.80 7.92
C ILE A 42 8.08 14.31 9.10
N ASP A 43 9.37 14.52 8.90
CA ASP A 43 10.21 15.21 9.87
C ASP A 43 9.85 16.70 9.90
N GLU A 44 9.21 17.10 11.00
CA GLU A 44 8.68 18.45 11.21
C GLU A 44 9.80 19.51 11.25
N ASP A 45 11.00 19.14 11.74
CA ASP A 45 12.12 20.07 11.87
C ASP A 45 12.78 20.39 10.52
N THR A 46 12.69 19.46 9.57
CA THR A 46 13.25 19.60 8.22
C THR A 46 12.21 20.12 7.21
N CYS A 47 10.91 20.00 7.50
CA CYS A 47 9.85 20.38 6.59
C CYS A 47 9.77 21.90 6.35
N ILE A 48 9.89 22.32 5.08
CA ILE A 48 9.84 23.74 4.68
C ILE A 48 8.44 24.22 4.26
N GLY A 49 7.41 23.39 4.32
CA GLY A 49 6.04 23.77 3.96
C GLY A 49 5.83 24.08 2.46
N CYS A 50 6.47 23.34 1.55
CA CYS A 50 6.39 23.57 0.09
C CYS A 50 5.08 23.10 -0.58
N THR A 51 4.21 22.40 0.14
CA THR A 51 2.92 21.81 -0.31
C THR A 51 2.95 20.79 -1.45
N LEU A 52 4.13 20.44 -1.99
CA LEU A 52 4.23 19.50 -3.12
C LEU A 52 3.79 18.07 -2.74
N CYS A 53 4.07 17.63 -1.52
CA CYS A 53 3.62 16.34 -1.02
C CYS A 53 2.08 16.25 -0.91
N ILE A 54 1.41 17.35 -0.54
CA ILE A 54 -0.07 17.41 -0.46
C ILE A 54 -0.67 17.14 -1.84
N GLN A 55 -0.14 17.79 -2.89
CA GLN A 55 -0.66 17.60 -4.27
C GLN A 55 -0.42 16.19 -4.82
N ALA A 56 0.62 15.51 -4.32
CA ALA A 56 0.94 14.15 -4.74
C ALA A 56 0.15 13.08 -3.97
N CYS A 57 -0.48 13.42 -2.85
CA CYS A 57 -1.22 12.46 -2.05
C CYS A 57 -2.60 12.17 -2.69
N PRO A 58 -2.88 10.95 -3.18
CA PRO A 58 -4.14 10.65 -3.87
C PRO A 58 -5.35 10.51 -2.93
N VAL A 59 -5.13 10.53 -1.62
CA VAL A 59 -6.13 10.26 -0.57
C VAL A 59 -6.20 11.38 0.47
N ASP A 60 -5.56 12.51 0.20
CA ASP A 60 -5.55 13.69 1.08
C ASP A 60 -5.13 13.40 2.54
N ALA A 61 -4.22 12.45 2.74
CA ALA A 61 -3.73 12.05 4.06
C ALA A 61 -2.69 13.01 4.68
N ILE A 62 -2.39 14.14 4.03
CA ILE A 62 -1.37 15.10 4.49
C ILE A 62 -2.04 16.41 4.87
N LEU A 63 -1.83 16.85 6.11
CA LEU A 63 -2.32 18.12 6.63
C LEU A 63 -1.20 19.15 6.71
N GLY A 64 -1.53 20.40 6.41
CA GLY A 64 -0.68 21.57 6.62
C GLY A 64 -1.01 22.67 5.62
N ALA A 65 -0.12 23.65 5.50
CA ALA A 65 -0.32 24.80 4.63
C ALA A 65 1.02 25.34 4.11
N ALA A 66 0.96 26.26 3.14
CA ALA A 66 2.16 26.92 2.63
C ALA A 66 2.95 27.58 3.77
N LYS A 67 4.26 27.29 3.82
CA LYS A 67 5.19 27.75 4.87
C LYS A 67 4.82 27.27 6.29
N GLN A 68 4.02 26.22 6.40
CA GLN A 68 3.74 25.54 7.66
C GLN A 68 4.23 24.09 7.55
N MET A 69 4.64 23.51 8.68
CA MET A 69 5.01 22.10 8.73
C MET A 69 3.80 21.23 8.35
N HIS A 70 4.08 20.14 7.64
CA HIS A 70 3.05 19.17 7.28
C HIS A 70 3.12 17.96 8.21
N THR A 71 1.99 17.31 8.41
CA THR A 71 1.87 16.07 9.19
C THR A 71 0.97 15.07 8.48
N ILE A 72 1.07 13.79 8.85
CA ILE A 72 0.34 12.70 8.21
C ILE A 72 -0.84 12.30 9.09
N ILE A 73 -2.04 12.22 8.49
CA ILE A 73 -3.18 11.53 9.09
C ILE A 73 -2.98 10.03 8.88
N GLU A 74 -2.38 9.37 9.87
CA GLU A 74 -2.00 7.96 9.80
C GLU A 74 -3.11 7.03 9.28
N LYS A 75 -4.35 7.28 9.70
CA LYS A 75 -5.53 6.45 9.35
C LYS A 75 -5.91 6.50 7.87
N GLU A 76 -5.60 7.61 7.19
CA GLU A 76 -5.93 7.82 5.78
C GLU A 76 -4.72 7.49 4.87
N CYS A 77 -3.52 7.39 5.44
CA CYS A 77 -2.32 7.08 4.68
C CYS A 77 -2.35 5.63 4.16
N THR A 78 -2.28 5.48 2.84
CA THR A 78 -2.26 4.17 2.17
C THR A 78 -0.86 3.57 2.03
N GLY A 79 0.19 4.35 2.33
CA GLY A 79 1.57 3.93 2.12
C GLY A 79 1.99 3.82 0.65
N CYS A 80 1.38 4.62 -0.23
CA CYS A 80 1.63 4.57 -1.69
C CYS A 80 2.97 5.17 -2.14
N GLU A 81 3.73 5.80 -1.23
CA GLU A 81 5.07 6.38 -1.47
C GLU A 81 5.11 7.55 -2.49
N LEU A 82 3.98 7.96 -3.07
CA LEU A 82 3.92 9.05 -4.06
C LEU A 82 4.34 10.43 -3.52
N CYS A 83 4.30 10.61 -2.20
CA CYS A 83 4.75 11.83 -1.53
C CYS A 83 6.27 11.95 -1.39
N LEU A 84 7.04 10.86 -1.55
CA LEU A 84 8.50 10.89 -1.40
C LEU A 84 9.17 11.70 -2.53
N PRO A 85 8.99 11.37 -3.83
CA PRO A 85 9.70 12.05 -4.92
C PRO A 85 9.51 13.57 -5.02
N PRO A 86 8.32 14.15 -4.74
CA PRO A 86 8.12 15.60 -4.85
C PRO A 86 8.66 16.40 -3.65
N CYS A 87 9.15 15.76 -2.59
CA CYS A 87 9.70 16.47 -1.43
C CYS A 87 11.11 17.01 -1.76
N PRO A 88 11.32 18.34 -1.84
CA PRO A 88 12.60 18.91 -2.27
C PRO A 88 13.70 18.88 -1.20
N VAL A 89 13.34 18.50 0.03
CA VAL A 89 14.24 18.45 1.20
C VAL A 89 14.32 17.04 1.79
N ASP A 90 13.74 16.05 1.11
CA ASP A 90 13.77 14.64 1.49
C ASP A 90 13.36 14.35 2.96
N CYS A 91 12.46 15.17 3.52
CA CYS A 91 12.02 15.06 4.93
C CYS A 91 10.96 13.98 5.20
N ILE A 92 10.71 13.04 4.28
CA ILE A 92 9.62 12.06 4.40
C ILE A 92 10.20 10.64 4.43
N GLU A 93 9.81 9.87 5.44
CA GLU A 93 10.22 8.47 5.63
C GLU A 93 9.01 7.54 5.64
N MET A 94 9.22 6.25 5.33
CA MET A 94 8.18 5.23 5.42
C MET A 94 8.40 4.37 6.66
N LEU A 95 7.48 4.45 7.63
CA LEU A 95 7.55 3.68 8.88
C LEU A 95 6.64 2.46 8.80
N PRO A 96 7.15 1.23 9.02
CA PRO A 96 6.34 0.02 8.98
C PRO A 96 5.35 -0.03 10.14
N ILE A 97 4.10 -0.39 9.84
CA ILE A 97 3.06 -0.59 10.85
C ILE A 97 3.39 -1.86 11.64
N GLN A 98 3.67 -1.71 12.93
CA GLN A 98 3.93 -2.84 13.82
C GLN A 98 2.66 -3.64 14.07
N GLU A 99 2.76 -4.97 14.07
CA GLU A 99 1.64 -5.82 14.48
C GLU A 99 1.39 -5.65 15.99
N SER A 100 0.14 -5.36 16.35
CA SER A 100 -0.36 -5.22 17.71
C SER A 100 -1.64 -6.05 17.86
N THR A 101 -2.10 -6.23 19.09
CA THR A 101 -3.37 -6.93 19.35
C THR A 101 -4.58 -6.29 18.66
N GLU A 102 -4.50 -5.00 18.30
CA GLU A 102 -5.60 -4.25 17.69
C GLU A 102 -5.66 -4.39 16.16
N ASN A 103 -4.50 -4.57 15.50
CA ASN A 103 -4.42 -4.63 14.04
C ASN A 103 -4.14 -6.03 13.48
N TRP A 104 -3.86 -7.00 14.36
CA TRP A 104 -3.64 -8.38 13.99
C TRP A 104 -4.91 -9.01 13.41
N LYS A 105 -4.77 -9.69 12.27
CA LYS A 105 -5.85 -10.45 11.62
C LYS A 105 -5.43 -11.89 11.46
N TRP A 106 -6.34 -12.82 11.76
CA TRP A 106 -6.13 -14.23 11.49
C TRP A 106 -5.95 -14.47 9.98
N LYS A 107 -4.78 -14.98 9.60
CA LYS A 107 -4.47 -15.40 8.22
C LYS A 107 -5.20 -16.72 7.92
N TYR A 108 -6.10 -16.71 6.94
CA TYR A 108 -6.88 -17.90 6.57
C TYR A 108 -5.93 -19.03 6.09
N PRO A 109 -6.06 -20.26 6.61
CA PRO A 109 -5.19 -21.36 6.20
C PRO A 109 -5.52 -21.78 4.77
N ILE A 110 -4.53 -21.67 3.88
CA ILE A 110 -4.64 -22.13 2.49
C ILE A 110 -4.41 -23.65 2.49
N TYR A 111 -5.45 -24.44 2.24
CA TYR A 111 -5.34 -25.90 2.07
C TYR A 111 -5.44 -26.26 0.59
N SER A 112 -4.40 -26.89 0.05
CA SER A 112 -4.43 -27.44 -1.31
C SER A 112 -5.25 -28.72 -1.33
N LEU A 113 -6.42 -28.68 -1.98
CA LEU A 113 -7.19 -29.88 -2.26
C LEU A 113 -6.40 -30.75 -3.24
N LYS A 114 -5.98 -31.95 -2.81
CA LYS A 114 -5.45 -32.96 -3.73
C LYS A 114 -6.60 -33.54 -4.52
N GLU A 115 -6.55 -33.47 -5.85
CA GLU A 115 -7.44 -34.24 -6.71
C GLU A 115 -7.30 -35.72 -6.39
N THR A 116 -8.33 -36.31 -5.79
CA THR A 116 -8.47 -37.76 -5.74
C THR A 116 -8.80 -38.21 -7.15
N SER A 117 -7.81 -38.79 -7.86
CA SER A 117 -8.07 -39.41 -9.16
C SER A 117 -9.24 -40.37 -9.00
N LYS A 118 -10.28 -40.17 -9.81
CA LYS A 118 -11.46 -41.03 -9.81
C LYS A 118 -10.99 -42.47 -10.03
N ARG A 119 -11.42 -43.33 -9.11
CA ARG A 119 -11.37 -44.79 -9.20
C ARG A 119 -11.74 -45.24 -10.61
N ALA A 120 -10.91 -46.12 -11.16
CA ALA A 120 -11.31 -47.00 -12.25
C ALA A 120 -12.66 -47.63 -11.91
N THR A 121 -13.64 -47.51 -12.80
CA THR A 121 -14.85 -48.32 -12.79
C THR A 121 -14.96 -49.03 -14.14
N HIS A 122 -15.23 -50.32 -14.00
CA HIS A 122 -15.25 -51.44 -14.95
C HIS A 122 -15.81 -51.18 -16.34
#